data_AF-A0A1C7N5I2-F1
#
_entry.id   AF-A0A1C7N5I2-F1
#
_cell.length_a   1.000
_cell.length_b   1.000
_cell.length_c   1.000
_cell.angle_alpha   90.00
_cell.angle_beta   90.00
_cell.angle_gamma   90.00
#
_symmetry.space_group_name_H-M   'P 1'
#
loop_
_entity.id
_entity.type
_entity.pdbx_description
1 polymer ?
#
loop_
_entity_poly.entity_id
_entity_poly.type
_entity_poly.pdbx_seq_one_letter_code
_entity_poly.pdbx_strand_id
1 'polypeptide(L)'
;MESSLRQQVHEHITEYSDLVKKYFASLSAVAENASIEKANRPEEIIKQMAFVDQKLQQAVEHIENHQARQQQIASVQDEIQQHNIALLEIIQKLGTVRDELDLSLAEAKIELKAIKYASDSNVQFTDVLSYASKLSKYTSAPPNFDSGNRDIRVDFEKPYPDEERMRRGLLYWQNTPQHHKEDQFEHSDSESSADEEMVDVTNARPNEDSGGDPFWILDLNPDMQP
;
A
#
# COMPACT_ATOMS: atom_id res chain seq x y z
N MET A 1 -22.85 -14.46 48.96
CA MET A 1 -22.00 -15.45 48.26
C MET A 1 -22.84 -16.71 48.17
N GLU A 2 -23.61 -16.84 47.10
CA GLU A 2 -24.42 -18.03 46.87
C GLU A 2 -23.46 -19.20 46.64
N SER A 3 -23.53 -20.22 47.48
CA SER A 3 -22.76 -21.44 47.29
C SER A 3 -23.06 -21.98 45.89
N SER A 4 -22.01 -22.33 45.15
CA SER A 4 -22.15 -22.88 43.79
C SER A 4 -23.19 -24.00 43.80
N LEU A 5 -24.11 -24.05 42.82
CA LEU A 5 -25.11 -25.13 42.69
C LEU A 5 -24.47 -26.52 42.79
N ARG A 6 -23.25 -26.66 42.28
CA ARG A 6 -22.44 -27.88 42.38
C ARG A 6 -22.09 -28.24 43.82
N GLN A 7 -21.77 -27.24 44.65
CA GLN A 7 -21.44 -27.42 46.06
C GLN A 7 -22.67 -27.81 46.88
N GLN A 8 -23.84 -27.23 46.58
CA GLN A 8 -25.12 -27.59 47.21
C GLN A 8 -25.54 -29.02 46.88
N VAL A 9 -25.44 -29.44 45.62
CA VAL A 9 -25.72 -30.83 45.21
C VAL A 9 -24.74 -31.80 45.87
N HIS A 10 -23.46 -31.44 45.95
CA HIS A 10 -22.47 -32.28 46.62
C HIS A 10 -22.78 -32.44 48.12
N GLU A 11 -23.16 -31.36 48.79
CA GLU A 11 -23.57 -31.36 50.19
C GLU A 11 -24.77 -32.28 50.41
N HIS A 12 -25.85 -32.15 49.63
CA HIS A 12 -27.02 -33.04 49.71
C HIS A 12 -26.71 -34.51 49.42
N ILE A 13 -25.80 -34.80 48.48
CA ILE A 13 -25.35 -36.18 48.21
C ILE A 13 -24.55 -36.73 49.39
N THR A 14 -23.67 -35.93 50.01
CA THR A 14 -22.91 -36.36 51.18
C THR A 14 -23.83 -36.59 52.39
N GLU A 15 -24.80 -35.70 52.62
CA GLU A 15 -25.84 -35.85 53.64
C GLU A 15 -26.66 -37.13 53.43
N TYR A 16 -27.10 -37.39 52.19
CA TYR A 16 -27.81 -38.61 51.83
C TYR A 16 -26.95 -39.85 52.10
N SER A 17 -25.67 -39.82 51.72
CA SER A 17 -24.75 -40.94 51.96
C SER A 17 -24.54 -41.23 53.46
N ASP A 18 -24.53 -40.20 54.30
CA ASP A 18 -24.36 -40.35 55.74
C ASP A 18 -25.67 -40.81 56.41
N LEU A 19 -26.83 -40.39 55.89
CA LEU A 19 -28.13 -40.93 56.32
C LEU A 19 -28.28 -42.41 55.96
N VAL A 20 -27.81 -42.84 54.77
CA VAL A 20 -27.77 -44.27 54.38
C VAL A 20 -26.92 -45.07 55.36
N LYS A 21 -25.72 -44.60 55.69
CA LYS A 21 -24.84 -45.28 56.68
C LYS A 21 -25.50 -45.37 58.05
N LYS A 22 -26.16 -44.31 58.51
CA LYS A 22 -26.90 -44.28 59.77
C LYS A 22 -28.11 -45.22 59.76
N TYR A 23 -28.81 -45.34 58.63
CA TYR A 23 -29.92 -46.27 58.45
C TYR A 23 -29.47 -47.73 58.58
N PHE A 24 -28.38 -48.11 57.90
CA PHE A 24 -27.86 -49.47 58.01
C PHE A 24 -27.35 -49.79 59.42
N ALA A 25 -26.71 -48.82 60.09
CA ALA A 25 -26.25 -48.97 61.47
C ALA A 25 -27.41 -49.07 62.48
N SER A 26 -28.52 -48.35 62.27
CA SER A 26 -29.70 -48.47 63.13
C SER A 26 -30.45 -49.77 62.88
N LEU A 27 -30.53 -50.25 61.64
CA LEU A 27 -31.13 -51.54 61.30
C LEU A 27 -30.36 -52.72 61.92
N SER A 28 -29.02 -52.67 61.90
CA SER A 28 -28.20 -53.68 62.58
C SER A 28 -28.36 -53.62 64.11
N ALA A 29 -28.45 -52.43 64.70
CA ALA A 29 -28.70 -52.27 66.13
C ALA A 29 -30.10 -52.76 66.57
N VAL A 30 -31.12 -52.60 65.71
CA VAL A 30 -32.46 -53.20 65.91
C VAL A 30 -32.38 -54.72 65.88
N ALA A 31 -31.65 -55.29 64.91
CA ALA A 31 -31.48 -56.74 64.79
C ALA A 31 -30.74 -57.35 66.00
N GLU A 32 -29.84 -56.59 66.62
CA GLU A 32 -29.09 -56.98 67.83
C GLU A 32 -29.83 -56.70 69.15
N ASN A 33 -31.09 -56.24 69.11
CA ASN A 33 -31.93 -55.89 70.28
C ASN A 33 -31.31 -54.82 71.22
N ALA A 34 -30.48 -53.91 70.69
CA ALA A 34 -29.95 -52.78 71.45
C ALA A 34 -31.01 -51.68 71.62
N SER A 35 -30.98 -50.95 72.75
CA SER A 35 -31.89 -49.81 73.00
C SER A 35 -31.57 -48.66 72.05
N ILE A 36 -32.41 -48.47 71.03
CA ILE A 36 -32.24 -47.40 70.04
C ILE A 36 -32.87 -46.10 70.57
N GLU A 37 -32.10 -45.01 70.55
CA GLU A 37 -32.61 -43.66 70.77
C GLU A 37 -33.74 -43.35 69.78
N LYS A 38 -34.81 -42.67 70.23
CA LYS A 38 -36.00 -42.38 69.40
C LYS A 38 -35.67 -41.73 68.05
N ALA A 39 -34.61 -40.91 68.01
CA ALA A 39 -34.11 -40.20 66.83
C ALA A 39 -33.44 -41.09 65.76
N ASN A 40 -33.05 -42.32 66.11
CA ASN A 40 -32.39 -43.27 65.20
C ASN A 40 -33.31 -44.41 64.76
N ARG A 41 -34.63 -44.25 64.97
CA ARG A 41 -35.59 -45.23 64.46
C ARG A 41 -35.55 -45.23 62.92
N PRO A 42 -35.57 -46.42 62.29
CA PRO A 42 -35.45 -46.54 60.84
C PRO A 42 -36.53 -45.74 60.10
N GLU A 43 -37.73 -45.60 60.68
CA GLU A 43 -38.82 -44.80 60.12
C GLU A 43 -38.54 -43.28 60.06
N GLU A 44 -37.83 -42.73 61.06
CA GLU A 44 -37.48 -41.30 61.08
C GLU A 44 -36.33 -41.01 60.10
N ILE A 45 -35.37 -41.93 59.97
CA ILE A 45 -34.27 -41.82 59.01
C ILE A 45 -34.79 -41.90 57.57
N ILE A 46 -35.77 -42.78 57.28
CA ILE A 46 -36.41 -42.86 55.95
C ILE A 46 -37.12 -41.55 55.61
N LYS A 47 -37.83 -40.93 56.56
CA LYS A 47 -38.47 -39.61 56.33
C LYS A 47 -37.44 -38.51 56.04
N GLN A 48 -36.31 -38.52 56.75
CA GLN A 48 -35.21 -37.60 56.49
C GLN A 48 -34.55 -37.83 55.12
N MET A 49 -34.37 -39.10 54.71
CA MET A 49 -33.88 -39.44 53.38
C MET A 49 -34.83 -38.97 52.27
N ALA A 50 -36.14 -39.18 52.43
CA ALA A 50 -37.14 -38.70 51.47
C ALA A 50 -37.14 -37.17 51.34
N PHE A 51 -36.88 -36.44 52.43
CA PHE A 51 -36.76 -34.99 52.41
C PHE A 51 -35.50 -34.50 51.69
N VAL A 52 -34.35 -35.18 51.89
CA VAL A 52 -33.11 -34.87 51.17
C VAL A 52 -33.25 -35.21 49.69
N ASP A 53 -33.93 -36.31 49.35
CA ASP A 53 -34.20 -36.71 47.97
C ASP A 53 -35.08 -35.67 47.25
N GLN A 54 -36.13 -35.18 47.91
CA GLN A 54 -36.97 -34.10 47.38
C GLN A 54 -36.17 -32.81 47.13
N LYS A 55 -35.23 -32.46 48.02
CA LYS A 55 -34.32 -31.32 47.82
C LYS A 55 -33.36 -31.53 46.66
N LEU A 56 -32.83 -32.75 46.51
CA LEU A 56 -31.94 -33.09 45.41
C LEU A 56 -32.69 -32.99 44.07
N GLN A 57 -33.94 -33.46 44.01
CA GLN A 57 -34.78 -33.34 42.83
C GLN A 57 -35.06 -31.88 42.45
N GLN A 58 -35.34 -31.01 43.44
CA GLN A 58 -35.46 -29.57 43.21
C GLN A 58 -34.16 -28.95 42.69
N ALA A 59 -33.01 -29.35 43.25
CA ALA A 59 -31.71 -28.86 42.79
C ALA A 59 -31.40 -29.29 41.35
N VAL A 60 -31.78 -30.51 40.95
CA VAL A 60 -31.64 -30.99 39.57
C VAL A 60 -32.51 -30.18 38.61
N GLU A 61 -33.78 -29.92 38.97
CA GLU A 61 -34.66 -29.08 38.16
C GLU A 61 -34.11 -27.65 37.99
N HIS A 62 -33.50 -27.10 39.04
CA HIS A 62 -32.80 -25.81 38.95
C HIS A 62 -31.59 -25.85 38.02
N ILE A 63 -30.83 -26.94 38.01
CA ILE A 63 -29.69 -27.13 37.09
C ILE A 63 -30.16 -27.21 35.64
N GLU A 64 -31.22 -27.97 35.36
CA GLU A 64 -31.79 -28.08 34.02
C GLU A 64 -32.23 -26.70 33.50
N ASN A 65 -32.94 -25.94 34.32
CA ASN A 65 -33.34 -24.57 34.00
C ASN A 65 -32.13 -23.65 33.76
N HIS A 66 -31.07 -23.78 34.56
CA HIS A 66 -29.85 -23.02 34.37
C HIS A 66 -29.14 -23.41 33.08
N GLN A 67 -29.07 -24.70 32.75
CA GLN A 67 -28.47 -25.18 31.51
C GLN A 67 -29.24 -24.70 30.28
N ALA A 68 -30.58 -24.73 30.32
CA ALA A 68 -31.42 -24.20 29.25
C ALA A 68 -31.16 -22.70 29.02
N ARG A 69 -31.08 -21.90 30.09
CA ARG A 69 -30.70 -20.49 29.99
C ARG A 69 -29.28 -20.29 29.50
N GLN A 70 -28.33 -21.12 29.92
CA GLN A 70 -26.95 -21.03 29.47
C GLN A 70 -26.82 -21.30 27.97
N GLN A 71 -27.62 -22.24 27.43
CA GLN A 71 -27.69 -22.49 25.99
C GLN A 71 -28.25 -21.28 25.24
N GLN A 72 -29.29 -20.64 25.77
CA GLN A 72 -29.83 -19.39 25.20
C GLN A 72 -28.81 -18.24 25.25
N ILE A 73 -28.05 -18.12 26.34
CA ILE A 73 -26.98 -17.12 26.46
C ILE A 73 -25.90 -17.40 25.41
N ALA A 74 -25.50 -18.66 25.24
CA ALA A 74 -24.51 -19.04 24.23
C ALA A 74 -25.00 -18.72 22.82
N SER A 75 -26.27 -19.03 22.48
CA SER A 75 -26.81 -18.72 21.16
C SER A 75 -26.84 -17.20 20.89
N VAL A 76 -27.25 -16.40 21.88
CA VAL A 76 -27.25 -14.94 21.75
C VAL A 76 -25.82 -14.39 21.64
N GLN A 77 -24.85 -14.97 22.34
CA GLN A 77 -23.44 -14.61 22.19
C GLN A 77 -22.93 -14.90 20.78
N ASP A 78 -23.29 -16.04 20.20
CA ASP A 78 -22.92 -16.40 18.84
C ASP A 78 -23.56 -15.43 17.83
N GLU A 79 -24.83 -15.05 18.01
CA GLU A 79 -25.51 -14.04 17.20
C GLU A 79 -24.82 -12.68 17.27
N ILE A 80 -24.43 -12.23 18.47
CA ILE A 80 -23.67 -10.99 18.66
C ILE A 80 -22.32 -11.06 17.91
N GLN A 81 -21.63 -12.19 17.99
CA GLN A 81 -20.37 -12.38 17.28
C GLN A 81 -20.56 -12.33 15.75
N GLN A 82 -21.60 -12.96 15.23
CA GLN A 82 -21.94 -12.92 13.80
C GLN A 82 -22.24 -11.48 13.34
N HIS A 83 -23.01 -10.72 14.13
CA HIS A 83 -23.28 -9.32 13.83
C HIS A 83 -22.02 -8.45 13.86
N ASN A 84 -21.10 -8.69 14.81
CA ASN A 84 -19.83 -7.98 14.86
C ASN A 84 -18.96 -8.27 13.62
N ILE A 85 -18.92 -9.52 13.16
CA ILE A 85 -18.20 -9.89 11.93
C ILE A 85 -18.82 -9.17 10.73
N ALA A 86 -20.14 -9.22 10.57
CA ALA A 86 -20.83 -8.53 9.48
C ALA A 86 -20.61 -7.01 9.50
N LEU A 87 -20.59 -6.40 10.69
CA LEU A 87 -20.31 -4.98 10.86
C LEU A 87 -18.88 -4.64 10.42
N LEU A 88 -17.89 -5.43 10.83
CA LEU A 88 -16.50 -5.24 10.41
C LEU A 88 -16.34 -5.39 8.90
N GLU A 89 -17.02 -6.35 8.27
CA GLU A 89 -17.03 -6.48 6.80
C GLU A 89 -17.61 -5.25 6.11
N ILE A 90 -18.69 -4.67 6.64
CA ILE A 90 -19.28 -3.45 6.10
C ILE A 90 -18.31 -2.27 6.24
N ILE A 91 -17.66 -2.12 7.40
CA ILE A 91 -16.66 -1.07 7.61
C ILE A 91 -15.50 -1.23 6.62
N GLN A 92 -15.02 -2.46 6.42
CA GLN A 92 -13.95 -2.73 5.47
C GLN A 92 -14.36 -2.38 4.04
N LYS A 93 -15.54 -2.82 3.60
CA LYS A 93 -16.08 -2.47 2.28
C LYS A 93 -16.27 -0.97 2.10
N LEU A 94 -16.72 -0.27 3.15
CA LEU A 94 -16.87 1.17 3.11
C LEU A 94 -15.50 1.87 3.01
N GLY A 95 -14.50 1.35 3.72
CA GLY A 95 -13.11 1.80 3.62
C GLY A 95 -12.56 1.66 2.20
N THR A 96 -12.71 0.48 1.59
CA THR A 96 -12.22 0.25 0.22
C THR A 96 -12.92 1.15 -0.79
N VAL A 97 -14.25 1.29 -0.70
CA VAL A 97 -15.01 2.18 -1.60
C VAL A 97 -14.61 3.64 -1.42
N ARG A 98 -14.34 4.07 -0.19
CA ARG A 98 -13.84 5.42 0.07
C ARG A 98 -12.47 5.62 -0.60
N ASP A 99 -11.55 4.69 -0.43
CA ASP A 99 -10.20 4.80 -0.99
C ASP A 99 -10.24 4.81 -2.54
N GLU A 100 -11.11 4.00 -3.14
CA GLU A 100 -11.38 4.01 -4.59
C GLU A 100 -11.93 5.35 -5.07
N LEU A 101 -12.87 5.94 -4.33
CA LEU A 101 -13.41 7.26 -4.64
C LEU A 101 -12.36 8.36 -4.50
N ASP A 102 -11.53 8.31 -3.45
CA ASP A 102 -10.45 9.27 -3.24
C ASP A 102 -9.42 9.21 -4.39
N LEU A 103 -9.12 8.01 -4.89
CA LEU A 103 -8.27 7.80 -6.07
C LEU A 103 -8.91 8.36 -7.34
N SER A 104 -10.18 8.02 -7.61
CA SER A 104 -10.91 8.55 -8.78
C SER A 104 -11.01 10.09 -8.76
N LEU A 105 -11.19 10.67 -7.58
CA LEU A 105 -11.23 12.12 -7.40
C LEU A 105 -9.84 12.73 -7.66
N ALA A 106 -8.77 12.09 -7.21
CA ALA A 106 -7.41 12.53 -7.49
C ALA A 106 -7.10 12.50 -9.00
N GLU A 107 -7.48 11.44 -9.70
CA GLU A 107 -7.35 11.33 -11.17
C GLU A 107 -8.16 12.42 -11.88
N ALA A 108 -9.43 12.59 -11.53
CA ALA A 108 -10.29 13.62 -12.10
C ALA A 108 -9.72 15.03 -11.89
N LYS A 109 -9.08 15.30 -10.74
CA LYS A 109 -8.38 16.56 -10.47
C LYS A 109 -7.17 16.76 -11.40
N ILE A 110 -6.43 15.70 -11.70
CA ILE A 110 -5.28 15.76 -12.63
C ILE A 110 -5.79 16.03 -14.05
N GLU A 111 -6.82 15.32 -14.49
CA GLU A 111 -7.45 15.54 -15.80
C GLU A 111 -7.99 16.96 -15.95
N LEU A 112 -8.67 17.48 -14.93
CA LEU A 112 -9.19 18.84 -14.93
C LEU A 112 -8.04 19.87 -15.06
N LYS A 113 -6.91 19.65 -14.38
CA LYS A 113 -5.71 20.50 -14.54
C LYS A 113 -5.15 20.41 -15.96
N ALA A 114 -5.11 19.21 -16.55
CA ALA A 114 -4.64 19.02 -17.92
C ALA A 114 -5.56 19.71 -18.95
N ILE A 115 -6.88 19.61 -18.76
CA ILE A 115 -7.88 20.29 -19.61
C ILE A 115 -7.72 21.80 -19.49
N LYS A 116 -7.54 22.35 -18.28
CA LYS A 116 -7.28 23.78 -18.08
C LYS A 116 -5.99 24.23 -18.76
N TYR A 117 -4.92 23.46 -18.60
CA TYR A 117 -3.66 23.75 -19.29
C TYR A 117 -3.82 23.70 -20.81
N ALA A 118 -4.58 22.73 -21.34
CA ALA A 118 -4.89 22.63 -22.76
C ALA A 118 -5.78 23.77 -23.25
N SER A 119 -6.72 24.26 -22.44
CA SER A 119 -7.56 25.42 -22.81
C SER A 119 -6.77 26.74 -22.76
N ASP A 120 -5.85 26.87 -21.81
CA ASP A 120 -5.01 28.06 -21.67
C ASP A 120 -3.88 28.09 -22.73
N SER A 121 -3.39 26.92 -23.12
CA SER A 121 -2.44 26.79 -24.24
C SER A 121 -3.20 26.88 -25.56
N ASN A 122 -3.19 28.07 -26.16
CA ASN A 122 -3.78 28.34 -27.48
C ASN A 122 -2.95 27.69 -28.61
N VAL A 123 -2.85 26.37 -28.62
CA VAL A 123 -2.19 25.59 -29.67
C VAL A 123 -3.22 25.28 -30.75
N GLN A 124 -2.96 25.77 -31.97
CA GLN A 124 -3.83 25.50 -33.10
C GLN A 124 -3.67 24.06 -33.56
N PHE A 125 -4.79 23.39 -33.86
CA PHE A 125 -4.80 22.00 -34.34
C PHE A 125 -3.93 21.80 -35.59
N THR A 126 -3.89 22.82 -36.47
CA THR A 126 -3.05 22.82 -37.68
C THR A 126 -1.57 22.68 -37.37
N ASP A 127 -1.10 23.32 -36.31
CA ASP A 127 0.32 23.33 -35.94
C ASP A 127 0.72 21.96 -35.39
N VAL A 128 -0.15 21.36 -34.56
CA VAL A 128 0.04 19.99 -34.04
C VAL A 128 0.11 18.98 -35.19
N LEU A 129 -0.80 19.07 -36.16
CA LEU A 129 -0.81 18.14 -37.31
C LEU A 129 0.44 18.31 -38.18
N SER A 130 0.86 19.56 -38.42
CA SER A 130 2.08 19.85 -39.18
C SER A 130 3.33 19.33 -38.47
N TYR A 131 3.39 19.46 -37.15
CA TYR A 131 4.51 19.00 -36.34
C TYR A 131 4.53 17.47 -36.22
N ALA A 132 3.38 16.84 -36.02
CA ALA A 132 3.25 15.38 -36.01
C ALA A 132 3.66 14.76 -37.34
N SER A 133 3.28 15.37 -38.46
CA SER A 133 3.72 14.94 -39.80
C SER A 133 5.25 15.03 -39.96
N LYS A 134 5.88 16.09 -39.43
CA LYS A 134 7.35 16.22 -39.40
C LYS A 134 8.01 15.14 -38.52
N LEU A 135 7.47 14.91 -37.32
CA LEU A 135 7.98 13.90 -36.38
C LEU A 135 7.82 12.47 -36.90
N SER A 136 6.75 12.17 -37.63
CA SER A 136 6.47 10.83 -38.16
C SER A 136 7.63 10.24 -38.97
N LYS A 137 8.44 11.08 -39.61
CA LYS A 137 9.63 10.65 -40.37
C LYS A 137 10.75 10.08 -39.50
N TYR A 138 10.75 10.41 -38.20
CA TYR A 138 11.80 10.09 -37.24
C TYR A 138 11.35 9.08 -36.17
N THR A 139 10.04 8.94 -35.93
CA THR A 139 9.52 8.21 -34.76
C THR A 139 8.93 6.84 -35.07
N SER A 140 8.55 6.55 -36.33
CA SER A 140 7.97 5.25 -36.68
C SER A 140 8.42 4.79 -38.07
N ALA A 141 9.03 3.61 -38.13
CA ALA A 141 9.31 2.95 -39.39
C ALA A 141 7.98 2.44 -39.97
N PRO A 142 7.63 2.75 -41.23
CA PRO A 142 6.36 2.31 -41.79
C PRO A 142 6.25 0.79 -41.83
N PRO A 143 5.02 0.25 -41.76
CA PRO A 143 4.78 -1.18 -41.90
C PRO A 143 5.35 -1.62 -43.26
N ASN A 144 6.31 -2.56 -43.23
CA ASN A 144 7.16 -3.05 -44.34
C ASN A 144 8.50 -2.31 -44.59
N PHE A 145 9.05 -1.56 -43.63
CA PHE A 145 10.40 -1.02 -43.73
C PHE A 145 11.45 -2.15 -43.67
N ASP A 146 12.06 -2.46 -44.83
CA ASP A 146 13.22 -3.34 -44.95
C ASP A 146 14.47 -2.48 -45.17
N SER A 147 15.37 -2.45 -44.18
CA SER A 147 16.60 -1.66 -44.20
C SER A 147 17.60 -2.14 -45.26
N GLY A 148 17.40 -3.33 -45.85
CA GLY A 148 18.23 -3.89 -46.92
C GLY A 148 17.77 -3.54 -48.34
N ASN A 149 16.55 -3.04 -48.53
CA ASN A 149 15.97 -2.88 -49.85
C ASN A 149 15.98 -1.39 -50.28
N ARG A 150 17.08 -0.98 -50.94
CA ARG A 150 17.32 0.42 -51.38
C ARG A 150 16.30 0.98 -52.37
N ASP A 151 15.39 0.15 -52.88
CA ASP A 151 14.40 0.55 -53.88
C ASP A 151 13.11 1.11 -53.27
N ILE A 152 12.86 0.90 -51.98
CA ILE A 152 11.73 1.53 -51.28
C ILE A 152 12.25 2.83 -50.67
N ARG A 153 12.09 3.94 -51.41
CA ARG A 153 12.33 5.30 -50.92
C ARG A 153 11.28 5.69 -49.89
N VAL A 154 11.34 5.08 -48.72
CA VAL A 154 10.68 5.61 -47.55
C VAL A 154 11.60 6.68 -46.98
N ASP A 155 11.10 7.91 -46.86
CA ASP A 155 11.76 9.02 -46.17
C ASP A 155 11.80 8.79 -44.64
N PHE A 156 12.34 7.65 -44.22
CA PHE A 156 12.56 7.34 -42.81
C PHE A 156 13.97 7.81 -42.44
N GLU A 157 14.02 8.87 -41.64
CA GLU A 157 15.26 9.43 -41.13
C GLU A 157 15.58 8.82 -39.76
N LYS A 158 16.87 8.69 -39.45
CA LYS A 158 17.29 8.17 -38.14
C LYS A 158 16.80 9.08 -37.00
N PRO A 159 16.48 8.53 -35.84
CA PRO A 159 15.93 9.29 -34.71
C PRO A 159 16.91 10.31 -34.11
N TYR A 160 18.22 10.13 -34.36
CA TYR A 160 19.28 11.03 -33.91
C TYR A 160 20.05 11.58 -35.11
N PRO A 161 20.59 12.81 -35.03
CA PRO A 161 21.37 13.39 -36.10
C PRO A 161 22.67 12.59 -36.33
N ASP A 162 22.92 12.19 -37.58
CA ASP A 162 24.17 11.54 -37.97
C ASP A 162 25.37 12.48 -37.86
N GLU A 163 26.56 11.93 -37.63
CA GLU A 163 27.84 12.66 -37.56
C GLU A 163 28.06 13.57 -38.78
N GLU A 164 27.76 13.08 -39.99
CA GLU A 164 27.86 13.90 -41.21
C GLU A 164 26.85 15.05 -41.25
N ARG A 165 25.68 14.90 -40.62
CA ARG A 165 24.66 15.95 -40.52
C ARG A 165 25.05 16.97 -39.45
N MET A 166 25.63 16.52 -38.34
CA MET A 166 26.20 17.39 -37.31
C MET A 166 27.36 18.22 -37.86
N ARG A 167 28.29 17.61 -38.60
CA ARG A 167 29.42 18.28 -39.26
C ARG A 167 29.01 19.29 -40.33
N ARG A 168 27.88 19.05 -41.00
CA ARG A 168 27.29 20.01 -41.96
C ARG A 168 26.43 21.09 -41.28
N GLY A 169 26.18 20.97 -39.98
CA GLY A 169 25.38 21.93 -39.23
C GLY A 169 26.06 23.28 -39.12
N LEU A 170 25.25 24.35 -39.10
CA LEU A 170 25.74 25.73 -38.96
C LEU A 170 26.60 25.92 -37.70
N LEU A 171 26.23 25.22 -36.62
CA LEU A 171 26.91 25.26 -35.33
C LEU A 171 28.33 24.68 -35.41
N TYR A 172 28.54 23.63 -36.23
CA TYR A 172 29.88 23.10 -36.48
C TYR A 172 30.75 24.10 -37.23
N TRP A 173 30.21 24.75 -38.27
CA TRP A 173 30.95 25.73 -39.08
C TRP A 173 31.32 26.99 -38.32
N GLN A 174 30.46 27.45 -37.40
CA GLN A 174 30.73 28.60 -36.53
C GLN A 174 31.85 28.33 -35.53
N ASN A 175 31.99 27.08 -35.08
CA ASN A 175 32.97 26.68 -34.08
C ASN A 175 34.22 26.02 -34.67
N THR A 176 34.29 25.84 -35.99
CA THR A 176 35.50 25.32 -36.64
C THR A 176 36.45 26.49 -36.87
N PRO A 177 37.63 26.53 -36.23
CA PRO A 177 38.63 27.52 -36.57
C PRO A 177 39.00 27.32 -38.03
N GLN A 178 38.93 28.38 -38.85
CA GLN A 178 39.45 28.35 -40.22
C GLN A 178 40.94 28.00 -40.14
N HIS A 179 41.29 26.72 -40.28
CA HIS A 179 42.65 26.34 -40.61
C HIS A 179 42.93 26.86 -42.02
N HIS A 180 43.59 28.02 -42.09
CA HIS A 180 44.35 28.44 -43.25
C HIS A 180 45.15 27.22 -43.74
N LYS A 181 44.90 26.82 -44.99
CA LYS A 181 45.78 25.90 -45.70
C LYS A 181 47.09 26.63 -45.94
N GLU A 182 48.05 26.45 -45.05
CA GLU A 182 49.46 26.66 -45.38
C GLU A 182 50.02 25.38 -46.02
N ASP A 183 51.10 25.60 -46.78
CA ASP A 183 51.86 24.68 -47.64
C ASP A 183 51.32 24.60 -49.09
N GLN A 184 52.03 25.04 -50.13
CA GLN A 184 53.46 25.36 -50.23
C GLN A 184 53.79 25.92 -51.65
N PHE A 185 54.92 26.62 -51.74
CA PHE A 185 55.81 26.85 -52.90
C PHE A 185 55.89 28.23 -53.60
N GLU A 186 57.15 28.65 -53.68
CA GLU A 186 57.78 29.90 -54.10
C GLU A 186 57.62 30.26 -55.59
N HIS A 187 57.58 31.56 -55.89
CA HIS A 187 58.29 32.28 -56.98
C HIS A 187 57.93 33.78 -56.85
N SER A 188 58.84 34.64 -56.37
CA SER A 188 59.83 35.46 -57.10
C SER A 188 59.23 36.46 -58.11
N ASP A 189 59.38 37.75 -57.75
CA ASP A 189 59.48 39.00 -58.53
C ASP A 189 58.39 39.41 -59.54
N SER A 190 57.71 40.55 -59.28
CA SER A 190 57.98 41.84 -59.97
C SER A 190 57.02 42.96 -59.48
N GLU A 191 57.48 44.20 -59.62
CA GLU A 191 57.18 45.41 -58.85
C GLU A 191 55.96 46.27 -59.25
N SER A 192 55.72 47.27 -58.37
CA SER A 192 55.07 48.60 -58.56
C SER A 192 53.59 48.69 -58.16
N SER A 193 53.10 49.65 -57.37
CA SER A 193 53.58 51.01 -57.03
C SER A 193 52.83 51.62 -55.81
N ALA A 194 53.57 52.41 -55.02
CA ALA A 194 53.26 53.71 -54.34
C ALA A 194 51.93 53.87 -53.55
N ASP A 195 51.97 53.99 -52.20
CA ASP A 195 52.16 55.22 -51.37
C ASP A 195 50.89 56.11 -51.35
N GLU A 196 50.28 56.60 -50.25
CA GLU A 196 50.51 56.83 -48.81
C GLU A 196 49.09 56.78 -48.14
N GLU A 197 48.82 56.65 -46.84
CA GLU A 197 49.19 57.54 -45.72
C GLU A 197 48.57 56.94 -44.43
N MET A 198 49.24 57.10 -43.28
CA MET A 198 48.92 56.47 -41.99
C MET A 198 48.92 57.53 -40.87
N VAL A 199 47.83 57.66 -40.08
CA VAL A 199 47.79 58.27 -38.72
C VAL A 199 46.52 57.75 -38.01
N ASP A 200 46.56 56.85 -37.02
CA ASP A 200 46.90 56.94 -35.57
C ASP A 200 45.71 57.28 -34.61
N VAL A 201 45.28 56.24 -33.87
CA VAL A 201 45.04 56.17 -32.41
C VAL A 201 43.97 57.05 -31.69
N THR A 202 42.95 56.40 -31.09
CA THR A 202 42.77 56.27 -29.60
C THR A 202 41.43 55.60 -29.18
N ASN A 203 41.56 54.56 -28.35
CA ASN A 203 40.79 54.15 -27.16
C ASN A 203 39.29 54.47 -27.00
N ALA A 204 38.48 53.45 -26.69
CA ALA A 204 38.06 53.14 -25.29
C ALA A 204 36.90 52.14 -25.26
N ARG A 205 37.08 50.99 -24.58
CA ARG A 205 36.08 50.41 -23.65
C ARG A 205 36.77 49.42 -22.70
N PRO A 206 36.38 49.39 -21.41
CA PRO A 206 37.22 48.90 -20.33
C PRO A 206 37.04 47.40 -20.08
N ASN A 207 38.11 46.78 -19.58
CA ASN A 207 38.08 45.58 -18.75
C ASN A 207 37.44 45.90 -17.39
N GLU A 208 36.58 45.01 -16.92
CA GLU A 208 36.21 44.68 -15.53
C GLU A 208 35.10 43.60 -15.69
N ASP A 209 35.09 42.43 -15.09
CA ASP A 209 35.93 41.88 -14.03
C ASP A 209 35.79 40.34 -14.06
N SER A 210 36.87 39.68 -13.69
CA SER A 210 37.02 38.23 -13.64
C SER A 210 36.34 37.70 -12.36
N GLY A 211 35.49 36.67 -12.47
CA GLY A 211 34.93 36.02 -11.28
C GLY A 211 33.75 35.07 -11.48
N GLY A 212 33.55 34.54 -12.69
CA GLY A 212 32.53 33.52 -12.94
C GLY A 212 33.18 32.20 -13.33
N ASP A 213 33.18 31.23 -12.41
CA ASP A 213 33.66 29.88 -12.68
C ASP A 213 32.95 29.28 -13.92
N PRO A 214 33.66 28.55 -14.79
CA PRO A 214 33.06 27.95 -15.97
C PRO A 214 31.99 26.93 -15.54
N PHE A 215 30.81 27.10 -16.11
CA PHE A 215 29.54 26.37 -15.90
C PHE A 215 29.60 24.82 -16.07
N TRP A 216 30.80 24.25 -16.24
CA TRP A 216 31.04 22.83 -16.53
C TRP A 216 31.61 22.05 -15.34
N ILE A 217 31.83 22.68 -14.18
CA ILE A 217 32.16 21.98 -12.93
C ILE A 217 30.88 21.81 -12.11
N LEU A 218 29.93 21.03 -12.63
CA LEU A 218 28.84 20.47 -11.81
C LEU A 218 29.30 19.08 -11.35
N ASP A 219 29.67 19.00 -10.07
CA ASP A 219 29.88 17.75 -9.36
C ASP A 219 28.54 17.00 -9.29
N LEU A 220 28.46 15.85 -9.96
CA LEU A 220 27.23 15.06 -10.14
C LEU A 220 26.99 14.04 -9.02
N ASN A 221 27.75 14.03 -7.93
CA ASN A 221 27.52 13.12 -6.80
C ASN A 221 27.86 13.76 -5.43
N PRO A 222 26.92 14.48 -4.78
CA PRO A 222 27.19 15.09 -3.48
C PRO A 222 27.04 14.14 -2.27
N ASP A 223 26.55 12.91 -2.44
CA ASP A 223 26.27 11.99 -1.33
C ASP A 223 27.13 10.71 -1.36
N MET A 224 28.42 10.84 -1.09
CA MET A 224 29.26 9.74 -0.59
C MET A 224 30.44 10.32 0.21
N GLN A 225 30.23 10.65 1.47
CA GLN A 225 31.29 10.67 2.48
C GLN A 225 30.93 9.69 3.61
N PRO A 226 31.93 8.97 4.17
CA PRO A 226 31.72 7.90 5.14
C PRO A 226 31.23 8.37 6.51
#